data_AF-A0A1F7TYS7-F1
#
_entry.id   AF-A0A1F7TYS7-F1
#
_cell.length_a   1.000
_cell.length_b   1.000
_cell.length_c   1.000
_cell.angle_alpha   90.00
_cell.angle_beta   90.00
_cell.angle_gamma   90.00
#
_symmetry.space_group_name_H-M   'P 1'
#
loop_
_entity.id
_entity.type
_entity.pdbx_description
1 polymer ?
#
loop_
_entity_poly.entity_id
_entity_poly.type
_entity_poly.pdbx_seq_one_letter_code
_entity_poly.pdbx_strand_id
1 'polypeptide(L)'
;METSSKKTKNCPICSTLPKQLTVDTDKGEELPSALDQLTVVGGERAGAGFGQLRQCPLCGQFYRYRYDHDVTHGGQIGWSEHNLNKISVEAANEMQASFR
;
A
#
# COMPACT_ATOMS: atom_id res chain seq x y z
N MET A 1 32.43 5.90 -4.91
CA MET A 1 31.51 4.78 -4.61
C MET A 1 31.10 4.91 -3.15
N GLU A 2 29.92 5.47 -2.87
CA GLU A 2 29.39 5.53 -1.51
C GLU A 2 28.11 4.71 -1.45
N THR A 3 28.23 3.50 -0.93
CA THR A 3 27.12 2.63 -0.56
C THR A 3 26.48 3.17 0.72
N SER A 4 25.61 4.18 0.59
CA SER A 4 24.84 4.71 1.73
C SER A 4 23.60 3.86 1.99
N SER A 5 23.79 2.67 2.57
CA SER A 5 22.74 1.92 3.26
C SER A 5 22.36 2.65 4.56
N LYS A 6 21.58 3.74 4.47
CA LYS A 6 21.17 4.52 5.64
C LYS A 6 19.91 3.98 6.31
N LYS A 7 20.16 3.18 7.35
CA LYS A 7 19.41 3.01 8.62
C LYS A 7 17.91 3.38 8.62
N THR A 8 17.11 2.33 8.51
CA THR A 8 15.65 2.23 8.57
C THR A 8 15.03 2.39 9.97
N LYS A 9 15.56 3.25 10.86
CA LYS A 9 15.01 3.41 12.23
C LYS A 9 14.17 4.66 12.48
N ASN A 10 14.25 5.67 11.63
CA ASN A 10 13.61 6.98 11.86
C ASN A 10 12.86 7.54 10.63
N CYS A 11 12.36 6.69 9.72
CA CYS A 11 11.55 7.20 8.61
C CYS A 11 10.20 7.71 9.16
N PRO A 12 9.87 9.01 9.07
CA PRO A 12 8.67 9.56 9.68
C PRO A 12 7.38 9.01 9.06
N ILE A 13 7.43 8.56 7.80
CA ILE A 13 6.30 7.94 7.10
C ILE A 13 6.16 6.47 7.52
N CYS A 14 7.24 5.70 7.43
CA CYS A 14 7.17 4.26 7.71
C CYS A 14 7.08 3.93 9.19
N SER A 15 7.44 4.85 10.09
CA SER A 15 7.27 4.66 11.55
C SER A 15 5.80 4.72 11.97
N THR A 16 4.94 5.38 11.19
CA THR A 16 3.51 5.50 11.47
C THR A 16 2.67 4.48 10.73
N LEU A 17 3.25 3.76 9.75
CA LEU A 17 2.57 2.72 8.99
C LEU A 17 2.88 1.33 9.58
N PRO A 18 1.87 0.54 9.97
CA PRO A 18 2.10 -0.82 10.43
C PRO A 18 2.57 -1.73 9.30
N LYS A 19 3.04 -2.93 9.65
CA LYS A 19 3.42 -3.95 8.65
C LYS A 19 2.22 -4.41 7.81
N GLN A 20 1.05 -4.46 8.42
CA GLN A 20 -0.20 -4.82 7.78
C GLN A 20 -1.28 -3.91 8.38
N LEU A 21 -2.13 -3.39 7.50
CA LEU A 21 -3.28 -2.56 7.85
C LEU A 21 -4.43 -2.96 6.95
N THR A 22 -5.60 -3.12 7.57
CA THR A 22 -6.89 -3.27 6.89
C THR A 22 -7.80 -2.20 7.47
N VAL A 23 -8.43 -1.41 6.61
CA VAL A 23 -9.34 -0.30 6.97
C VAL A 23 -10.63 -0.47 6.22
N ASP A 24 -11.75 -0.49 6.95
CA ASP A 24 -13.10 -0.51 6.40
C ASP A 24 -13.72 0.89 6.48
N THR A 25 -13.71 1.60 5.34
CA THR A 25 -14.18 2.99 5.29
C THR A 25 -15.69 3.10 5.40
N ASP A 26 -16.44 2.03 5.08
CA ASP A 26 -17.90 1.99 5.26
C ASP A 26 -18.29 1.83 6.73
N LYS A 27 -17.39 1.33 7.58
CA LYS A 27 -17.55 1.33 9.04
C LYS A 27 -17.05 2.61 9.72
N GLY A 28 -16.60 3.60 8.94
CA GLY A 28 -16.07 4.85 9.45
C GLY A 28 -14.63 4.77 9.95
N GLU A 29 -13.87 3.75 9.56
CA GLU A 29 -12.43 3.70 9.83
C GLU A 29 -11.67 4.62 8.86
N GLU A 30 -10.57 5.21 9.34
CA GLU A 30 -9.78 6.18 8.56
C GLU A 30 -8.43 5.60 8.13
N LEU A 31 -8.03 5.91 6.89
CA LEU A 31 -6.70 5.61 6.40
C LEU A 31 -5.66 6.55 7.03
N PRO A 32 -4.49 6.03 7.44
CA PRO A 32 -3.42 6.88 7.93
C PRO A 32 -2.94 7.82 6.81
N SER A 33 -2.85 9.11 7.09
CA SER A 33 -2.36 10.14 6.14
C SER A 33 -0.93 9.86 5.62
N ALA A 34 -0.15 9.05 6.34
CA ALA A 34 1.15 8.58 5.87
C ALA A 34 1.06 7.70 4.61
N LEU A 35 -0.07 7.04 4.35
CA LEU A 35 -0.31 6.24 3.15
C LEU A 35 -0.34 7.11 1.88
N ASP A 36 -0.85 8.34 1.98
CA ASP A 36 -0.92 9.31 0.88
C ASP A 36 0.45 9.90 0.53
N GLN A 37 1.42 9.79 1.43
CA GLN A 37 2.80 10.23 1.22
C GLN A 37 3.65 9.18 0.49
N LEU A 38 3.12 7.98 0.24
CA LEU A 38 3.81 6.94 -0.53
C LEU A 38 3.66 7.19 -2.03
N THR A 39 4.76 7.06 -2.78
CA THR A 39 4.75 7.22 -4.24
C THR A 39 4.27 5.93 -4.91
N VAL A 40 3.32 6.02 -5.84
CA VAL A 40 2.92 4.88 -6.67
C VAL A 40 4.02 4.60 -7.69
N VAL A 41 4.55 3.38 -7.68
CA VAL A 41 5.66 2.93 -8.55
C VAL A 41 5.29 1.71 -9.40
N GLY A 42 4.03 1.26 -9.34
CA GLY A 42 3.49 0.19 -10.17
C GLY A 42 2.02 -0.10 -9.88
N GLY A 43 1.31 -0.71 -10.83
CA GLY A 43 -0.12 -0.98 -10.74
C GLY A 43 -0.97 0.27 -11.00
N GLU A 44 -1.82 0.25 -12.03
CA GLU A 44 -2.58 1.45 -12.42
C GLU A 44 -3.70 1.79 -11.44
N ARG A 45 -4.34 0.78 -10.82
CA ARG A 45 -5.50 0.95 -9.94
C ARG A 45 -5.40 0.05 -8.71
N ALA A 46 -5.76 0.59 -7.56
CA ALA A 46 -5.73 -0.15 -6.30
C ALA A 46 -6.72 -1.33 -6.26
N GLY A 47 -7.81 -1.26 -7.03
CA GLY A 47 -8.81 -2.33 -7.16
C GLY A 47 -8.66 -3.24 -8.37
N ALA A 48 -7.50 -3.25 -9.03
CA ALA A 48 -7.25 -4.15 -10.15
C ALA A 48 -6.16 -5.18 -9.83
N GLY A 49 -6.45 -6.46 -10.07
CA GLY A 49 -5.46 -7.56 -10.07
C GLY A 49 -4.54 -7.59 -8.85
N PHE A 50 -3.26 -7.26 -9.05
CA PHE A 50 -2.23 -7.29 -8.01
C PHE A 50 -2.32 -6.12 -7.01
N GLY A 51 -3.12 -5.09 -7.29
CA GLY A 51 -3.16 -3.84 -6.52
C GLY A 51 -2.10 -2.84 -6.98
N GLN A 52 -1.92 -1.77 -6.20
CA GLN A 52 -0.89 -0.75 -6.41
C GLN A 52 0.37 -1.08 -5.61
N LEU A 53 1.52 -0.97 -6.26
CA LEU A 53 2.81 -0.97 -5.61
C LEU A 53 3.17 0.48 -5.25
N ARG A 54 3.41 0.71 -3.97
CA ARG A 54 3.79 2.02 -3.43
C ARG A 54 5.15 1.94 -2.75
N GLN A 55 5.95 2.99 -2.88
CA GLN A 55 7.27 3.11 -2.29
C GLN A 55 7.34 4.36 -1.41
N CYS A 56 7.93 4.24 -0.22
CA CYS A 56 8.25 5.38 0.60
C CYS A 56 9.40 6.19 -0.05
N PRO A 57 9.21 7.47 -0.37
CA PRO A 57 10.23 8.28 -1.01
C PRO A 57 11.45 8.56 -0.11
N LEU A 58 11.30 8.39 1.21
CA LEU A 58 12.36 8.72 2.18
C LEU A 58 13.30 7.55 2.50
N CYS A 59 12.77 6.33 2.58
CA CYS A 59 13.57 5.16 2.99
C CYS A 59 13.52 4.00 1.99
N GLY A 60 12.79 4.15 0.88
CA GLY A 60 12.70 3.13 -0.16
C GLY A 60 11.85 1.91 0.22
N GLN A 61 11.17 1.92 1.37
CA GLN A 61 10.33 0.80 1.81
C GLN A 61 9.13 0.61 0.86
N PHE A 62 8.89 -0.63 0.46
CA PHE A 62 7.77 -0.99 -0.40
C PHE A 62 6.54 -1.44 0.38
N TYR A 63 5.38 -1.09 -0.17
CA TYR A 63 4.06 -1.49 0.29
C TYR A 63 3.20 -1.90 -0.90
N ARG A 64 2.42 -2.96 -0.70
CA ARG A 64 1.31 -3.35 -1.57
C ARG A 64 0.03 -2.75 -1.02
N TYR A 65 -0.63 -1.91 -1.83
CA TYR A 65 -1.91 -1.31 -1.52
C TYR A 65 -3.01 -1.93 -2.39
N ARG A 66 -4.08 -2.40 -1.77
CA ARG A 66 -5.28 -2.90 -2.45
C ARG A 66 -6.50 -2.16 -1.94
N TYR A 67 -7.39 -1.86 -2.86
CA TYR A 67 -8.72 -1.34 -2.55
C TYR A 67 -9.72 -2.30 -3.14
N ASP A 68 -10.50 -2.94 -2.30
CA ASP A 68 -11.59 -3.80 -2.72
C ASP A 68 -12.91 -3.12 -2.35
N HIS A 69 -13.87 -3.21 -3.25
CA HIS A 69 -15.21 -2.70 -3.00
C HIS A 69 -16.22 -3.59 -3.70
N ASP A 70 -17.26 -3.99 -2.97
CA ASP A 70 -18.40 -4.67 -3.56
C ASP A 70 -19.56 -3.70 -3.71
N VAL A 71 -19.97 -3.47 -4.96
CA VAL A 71 -21.19 -2.73 -5.27
C VAL A 71 -22.37 -3.69 -5.19
N THR A 72 -23.12 -3.58 -4.12
CA THR A 72 -24.24 -4.49 -3.85
C THR A 72 -25.31 -4.42 -4.94
N HIS A 73 -25.47 -5.52 -5.67
CA HIS A 73 -26.67 -5.77 -6.46
C HIS A 73 -27.74 -6.37 -5.52
N GLY A 74 -28.74 -5.56 -5.13
CA GLY A 74 -29.95 -6.09 -4.49
C GLY A 74 -30.12 -5.87 -2.97
N GLY A 75 -29.56 -4.79 -2.40
CA GLY A 75 -30.00 -4.29 -1.09
C GLY A 75 -29.22 -4.78 0.14
N GLN A 76 -28.02 -5.33 -0.03
CA GLN A 76 -27.06 -5.48 1.08
C GLN A 76 -26.19 -4.21 1.24
N ILE A 77 -25.59 -4.04 2.42
CA ILE A 77 -24.65 -2.95 2.70
C ILE A 77 -23.35 -3.26 1.93
N GLY A 78 -22.95 -2.37 1.02
CA GLY A 78 -21.64 -2.47 0.35
C GLY A 78 -20.50 -2.41 1.37
N TRP A 79 -19.36 -2.96 1.01
CA TRP A 79 -18.16 -2.86 1.83
C TRP A 79 -17.00 -2.35 0.99
N SER A 80 -16.19 -1.49 1.59
CA SER A 80 -15.03 -0.81 0.99
C SER A 80 -13.82 -1.06 1.89
N GLU A 81 -13.03 -2.06 1.51
CA GLU A 81 -11.86 -2.48 2.28
C GLU A 81 -10.57 -2.01 1.63
N HIS A 82 -9.77 -1.30 2.41
CA HIS A 82 -8.44 -0.86 2.04
C HIS A 82 -7.40 -1.72 2.77
N ASN A 83 -6.53 -2.36 2.01
CA ASN A 83 -5.45 -3.18 2.54
C ASN A 83 -4.09 -2.59 2.20
N LEU A 84 -3.24 -2.39 3.20
CA LEU A 84 -1.84 -2.02 3.04
C LEU A 84 -0.96 -3.08 3.68
N ASN A 85 -0.04 -3.65 2.88
CA ASN A 85 0.93 -4.64 3.35
C ASN A 85 2.34 -4.18 3.04
N LYS A 86 3.19 -4.13 4.05
CA LYS A 86 4.63 -3.95 3.91
C LYS A 86 5.23 -5.19 3.25
N ILE A 87 5.94 -5.01 2.14
CA ILE A 87 6.54 -6.11 1.39
C ILE A 87 8.06 -5.95 1.29
N SER A 88 8.75 -7.06 0.99
CA SER A 88 10.20 -7.04 0.75
C SER A 88 10.52 -6.48 -0.64
N VAL A 89 11.79 -6.23 -0.90
CA VAL A 89 12.26 -5.76 -2.21
C VAL A 89 12.04 -6.85 -3.27
N GLU A 90 12.23 -8.11 -2.91
CA GLU A 90 12.01 -9.26 -3.80
C GLU A 90 10.54 -9.33 -4.24
N ALA A 91 9.61 -9.27 -3.29
CA ALA A 91 8.17 -9.25 -3.57
C ALA A 91 7.76 -8.01 -4.38
N ALA A 92 8.39 -6.86 -4.15
CA ALA A 92 8.16 -5.65 -4.95
C ALA A 92 8.61 -5.85 -6.40
N ASN A 93 9.77 -6.46 -6.63
CA ASN A 93 10.28 -6.77 -7.97
C ASN A 93 9.39 -7.77 -8.71
N GLU A 94 8.89 -8.81 -8.03
CA GLU A 94 7.94 -9.78 -8.59
C GLU A 94 6.63 -9.10 -9.01
N MET A 95 6.12 -8.18 -8.18
CA MET A 95 4.92 -7.41 -8.47
C MET A 95 5.15 -6.45 -9.65
N GLN A 96 6.32 -5.79 -9.72
CA GLN A 96 6.69 -4.96 -10.88
C GLN A 96 6.81 -5.75 -12.18
N ALA A 97 7.34 -6.97 -12.12
CA ALA A 97 7.42 -7.84 -13.29
C ALA A 97 6.02 -8.24 -13.80
N SER A 98 5.03 -8.30 -12.90
CA SER A 98 3.64 -8.63 -13.22
C SER A 98 2.85 -7.45 -13.82
N PHE A 99 3.44 -6.25 -13.87
CA PHE A 99 2.84 -5.05 -14.47
C PHE A 99 3.35 -4.74 -15.89
N ARG A 100 4.27 -5.55 -16.41
CA ARG A 100 4.83 -5.42 -17.76
C ARG A 100 4.06 -6.29 -18.73
#